data_AF-A0A354UD77-F1
#
_entry.id   AF-A0A354UD77-F1
#
_cell.length_a   1.000
_cell.length_b   1.000
_cell.length_c   1.000
_cell.angle_alpha   90.00
_cell.angle_beta   90.00
_cell.angle_gamma   90.00
#
_symmetry.space_group_name_H-M   'P 1'
#
loop_
_entity.id
_entity.type
_entity.pdbx_description
1 polymer ?
#
loop_
_entity_poly.entity_id
_entity_poly.type
_entity_poly.pdbx_seq_one_letter_code
_entity_poly.pdbx_strand_id
1 'polypeptide(L)' 'MNKEDLVVLHEDNHIIVVLKPQNVPCCEDDSKDYDLLRVIKDYVKEKENKSGEAYVGLVHRLDRVTGGVMVFAK' A
#
# COMPACT_ATOMS: atom_id res chain seq x y z
N MET A 1 -4.41 2.40 -9.73
CA MET A 1 -3.71 3.37 -8.87
C MET A 1 -2.24 3.18 -9.11
N ASN A 2 -1.50 4.25 -9.37
CA ASN A 2 -0.06 4.19 -9.57
C ASN A 2 0.67 4.66 -8.30
N LYS A 3 1.97 4.37 -8.19
CA LYS A 3 2.81 4.86 -7.09
C LYS A 3 2.73 6.37 -6.88
N GLU A 4 2.63 7.12 -7.98
CA GLU A 4 2.54 8.59 -7.98
C GLU A 4 1.25 9.11 -7.30
N ASP A 5 0.20 8.29 -7.24
CA ASP A 5 -1.06 8.60 -6.58
C ASP A 5 -1.06 8.27 -5.07
N LEU A 6 0.01 7.65 -4.56
CA LEU A 6 0.08 7.19 -3.17
C LEU A 6 0.28 8.37 -2.22
N VAL A 7 -0.75 8.65 -1.43
CA VAL A 7 -0.69 9.66 -0.37
C VAL A 7 -0.22 9.00 0.93
N VAL A 8 1.06 9.21 1.27
CA VAL A 8 1.66 8.78 2.54
C VAL A 8 1.38 9.85 3.59
N LEU A 9 0.70 9.47 4.67
CA LEU A 9 0.37 10.33 5.80
C LEU A 9 1.45 10.29 6.88
N HIS A 10 2.05 9.11 7.08
CA HIS A 10 3.15 8.91 8.02
C HIS A 10 3.99 7.71 7.59
N GLU A 11 5.29 7.76 7.83
CA GLU A 11 6.19 6.64 7.59
C GLU A 11 7.36 6.70 8.56
N ASP A 12 7.64 5.56 9.21
CA ASP A 12 8.83 5.36 10.02
C ASP A 12 9.55 4.05 9.62
N ASN A 13 10.40 3.54 10.49
CA ASN A 13 11.15 2.31 10.23
C ASN A 13 10.27 1.04 10.25
N HIS A 14 9.17 1.03 11.01
CA HIS A 14 8.34 -0.15 11.28
C HIS A 14 6.96 -0.09 10.64
N ILE A 15 6.41 1.11 10.41
CA ILE A 15 5.07 1.29 9.86
C ILE A 15 5.04 2.32 8.74
N ILE A 16 4.07 2.15 7.85
CA ILE A 16 3.67 3.15 6.86
C ILE A 16 2.16 3.33 6.90
N VAL A 17 1.73 4.59 6.95
CA VAL A 17 0.33 5.00 7.02
C VAL A 17 -0.01 5.75 5.75
N VAL A 18 -1.02 5.29 5.05
CA VAL A 18 -1.43 5.84 3.74
C VAL A 18 -2.92 6.15 3.72
N LEU A 19 -3.31 7.07 2.84
CA LEU A 19 -4.71 7.29 2.52
C LEU A 19 -5.13 6.38 1.37
N LYS A 20 -5.99 5.39 1.67
CA LYS A 20 -6.61 4.52 0.68
C LYS A 20 -7.70 5.27 -0.09
N PRO A 21 -7.65 5.31 -1.44
CA PRO A 21 -8.76 5.80 -2.24
C PRO A 21 -9.97 4.85 -2.23
N GLN A 22 -11.15 5.39 -2.50
CA GLN A 22 -12.33 4.57 -2.75
C GLN A 22 -12.16 3.74 -4.03
N ASN A 23 -12.80 2.58 -4.09
CA ASN A 23 -12.79 1.63 -5.20
C ASN A 23 -11.43 0.99 -5.54
N VAL A 24 -10.40 1.20 -4.72
CA VAL A 24 -9.10 0.51 -4.82
C VAL A 24 -9.10 -0.72 -3.90
N PRO A 25 -8.65 -1.90 -4.34
CA PRO A 25 -8.51 -3.06 -3.47
C PRO A 25 -7.30 -2.91 -2.50
N CYS A 26 -7.45 -3.38 -1.26
CA CYS A 26 -6.34 -3.37 -0.28
C CYS A 26 -5.29 -4.44 -0.56
N CYS A 27 -5.70 -5.55 -1.17
CA CYS A 27 -4.94 -6.77 -1.42
C CYS A 27 -5.45 -7.37 -2.74
N GLU A 28 -4.63 -8.21 -3.37
CA GLU A 28 -4.97 -8.90 -4.61
C GLU A 28 -6.33 -9.61 -4.50
N ASP A 29 -7.15 -9.43 -5.53
CA ASP A 29 -8.43 -10.10 -5.72
C ASP A 29 -8.52 -10.66 -7.16
N ASP A 30 -9.60 -11.38 -7.46
CA ASP A 30 -9.79 -12.03 -8.78
C ASP A 30 -9.81 -11.05 -9.96
N SER A 31 -9.90 -9.74 -9.71
CA SER A 31 -9.93 -8.70 -10.75
C SER A 31 -8.54 -8.46 -11.36
N LYS A 32 -7.46 -8.90 -10.69
CA LYS A 32 -6.06 -8.62 -11.07
C LYS A 32 -5.74 -7.11 -11.18
N ASP A 33 -6.52 -6.27 -10.51
CA ASP A 33 -6.28 -4.84 -10.44
C ASP A 33 -5.04 -4.55 -9.58
N TYR A 34 -4.39 -3.40 -9.82
CA TYR A 34 -3.33 -2.93 -8.92
C TYR A 34 -3.91 -2.60 -7.54
N ASP A 35 -3.54 -3.42 -6.57
CA ASP A 35 -3.91 -3.24 -5.17
C ASP A 35 -2.95 -2.31 -4.42
N LEU A 36 -3.43 -1.77 -3.30
CA LEU A 36 -2.69 -0.84 -2.47
C LEU A 36 -1.42 -1.46 -1.88
N LEU A 37 -1.44 -2.75 -1.54
CA LEU A 37 -0.28 -3.45 -0.96
C LEU A 37 0.89 -3.51 -1.96
N ARG A 38 0.61 -3.81 -3.23
CA ARG A 38 1.60 -3.82 -4.30
C ARG A 38 2.18 -2.43 -4.55
N VAL A 39 1.31 -1.42 -4.60
CA VAL A 39 1.75 -0.01 -4.77
C VAL A 39 2.69 0.41 -3.65
N ILE A 40 2.42 0.01 -2.40
CA ILE A 40 3.30 0.33 -1.26
C ILE A 40 4.61 -0.45 -1.34
N LYS A 41 4.59 -1.73 -1.75
CA LYS A 41 5.82 -2.52 -1.95
C LYS A 41 6.74 -1.87 -2.99
N ASP A 42 6.18 -1.46 -4.12
CA ASP A 42 6.92 -0.77 -5.18
C ASP A 42 7.47 0.57 -4.68
N TYR A 43 6.67 1.33 -3.91
CA TYR A 43 7.11 2.56 -3.25
C TYR A 43 8.32 2.34 -2.34
N VAL A 44 8.24 1.37 -1.42
CA VAL A 44 9.31 1.08 -0.44
C VAL A 44 10.55 0.52 -1.13
N LYS A 45 10.39 -0.37 -2.12
CA LYS A 45 11.50 -0.97 -2.86
C LYS A 45 12.34 0.08 -3.56
N GLU A 46 11.71 1.01 -4.27
CA GLU A 46 12.40 2.10 -4.96
C GLU A 46 13.02 3.11 -3.97
N LYS A 47 12.30 3.45 -2.89
CA LYS A 47 12.80 4.39 -1.89
C LYS A 47 14.05 3.87 -1.17
N GLU A 48 14.07 2.58 -0.84
CA GLU A 48 15.16 1.91 -0.13
C GLU A 48 16.21 1.29 -1.07
N ASN A 49 16.08 1.47 -2.40
CA ASN A 49 16.93 0.85 -3.43
C ASN A 49 17.18 -0.65 -3.22
N LYS A 50 16.13 -1.39 -2.83
CA LYS A 50 16.24 -2.83 -2.55
C LYS A 50 16.31 -3.63 -3.86
N SER A 51 17.26 -4.55 -3.93
CA SER A 51 17.41 -5.51 -5.05
C SER A 51 16.26 -6.53 -5.10
N GLY A 52 15.67 -6.86 -3.95
CA GLY A 52 14.51 -7.75 -3.82
C GLY A 52 13.19 -7.02 -3.56
N GLU A 53 12.12 -7.80 -3.38
CA GLU A 53 10.81 -7.27 -3.00
C GLU A 53 10.84 -6.68 -1.59
N ALA A 54 10.21 -5.52 -1.40
CA ALA A 54 10.03 -4.96 -0.07
C ALA A 54 9.02 -5.80 0.71
N TYR A 55 9.36 -6.13 1.95
CA TYR A 55 8.36 -6.64 2.87
C TYR A 55 7.42 -5.51 3.24
N VAL A 56 6.11 -5.76 3.08
CA VAL A 56 5.05 -4.89 3.56
C VAL A 56 3.94 -5.83 4.04
N GLY A 57 3.56 -5.69 5.31
CA GLY A 57 2.55 -6.51 5.97
C GLY A 57 1.19 -5.83 5.97
N LEU A 58 0.16 -6.55 5.52
CA LEU A 58 -1.24 -6.14 5.66
C LEU A 58 -1.74 -6.52 7.06
N VAL A 59 -1.84 -5.55 7.96
CA VAL A 59 -2.25 -5.78 9.37
C VAL A 59 -3.76 -5.61 9.59
N HIS A 60 -4.44 -4.89 8.71
CA HIS A 60 -5.90 -4.77 8.67
C HIS A 60 -6.35 -4.43 7.24
N ARG A 61 -7.66 -4.43 6.97
CA ARG A 61 -8.21 -4.10 5.64
C ARG A 61 -9.38 -3.14 5.71
N LEU A 62 -9.59 -2.43 4.61
CA LEU A 62 -10.84 -1.73 4.30
C LEU A 62 -11.49 -2.40 3.08
N ASP A 63 -12.81 -2.32 2.97
CA ASP A 63 -13.51 -2.83 1.79
C ASP A 63 -13.16 -2.02 0.54
N ARG A 64 -13.42 -2.61 -0.63
CA ARG A 64 -13.05 -2.02 -1.92
C ARG A 64 -13.63 -0.62 -2.10
N VAL A 65 -14.92 -0.44 -1.80
CA VAL A 65 -15.62 0.85 -1.90
C VAL A 65 -15.23 1.85 -0.81
N THR A 66 -14.61 1.38 0.28
CA THR A 66 -14.29 2.21 1.46
C THR A 66 -12.97 2.93 1.27
N GLY A 67 -12.96 4.26 1.36
CA GLY A 67 -11.75 5.08 1.43
C GLY A 67 -11.41 5.42 2.88
N GLY A 68 -10.14 5.70 3.17
CA GLY A 68 -9.73 6.09 4.53
C GLY A 68 -8.27 5.80 4.84
N VAL A 69 -7.91 6.00 6.10
CA VAL A 69 -6.54 5.79 6.58
C VAL A 69 -6.27 4.30 6.77
N MET A 70 -5.13 3.83 6.29
CA MET A 70 -4.65 2.47 6.51
C MET A 70 -3.21 2.43 6.99
N VAL A 71 -2.92 1.49 7.87
CA VAL A 71 -1.59 1.22 8.40
C VAL A 71 -1.09 -0.11 7.85
N PHE A 72 0.18 -0.12 7.45
CA PHE A 72 0.91 -1.30 7.00
C PHE A 72 2.18 -1.45 7.82
N ALA A 73 2.60 -2.71 8.05
CA ALA A 73 3.91 -3.01 8.62
C ALA A 73 4.99 -2.94 7.53
N LYS A 74 6.16 -2.37 7.85
CA LYS A 74 7.30 -2.21 6.93
C LYS A 74 8.45 -3.14 7.31
#